data_AF-A0A7S4AWK3-F1
#
_entry.id   AF-A0A7S4AWK3-F1
#
_cell.length_a   1.000
_cell.length_b   1.000
_cell.length_c   1.000
_cell.angle_alpha   90.00
_cell.angle_beta   90.00
_cell.angle_gamma   90.00
#
_symmetry.space_group_name_H-M   'P 1'
#
loop_
_entity.id
_entity.type
_entity.pdbx_description
1 polymer ?
#
loop_
_entity_poly.entity_id
_entity_poly.type
_entity_poly.pdbx_seq_one_letter_code
_entity_poly.pdbx_strand_id
1 'polypeptide(L)'
;SSAFIIAPSKDKGVELLEGANFVTGARVEQSAYRSELAGVLGVLTCVEALVKFYNLADGSITIALDGDSALNQSNSEWPISIDQPSFDYIQVIRTIIKELPISVRFHWVGGHQREKGLSMDWR
;
A
#
# COMPACT_ATOMS: atom_id res chain seq x y z
N SER A 1 7.00 -12.34 -3.90
CA SER A 1 5.59 -11.95 -4.05
C SER A 1 5.21 -11.08 -2.87
N SER A 2 4.16 -10.29 -3.00
CA SER A 2 3.57 -9.54 -1.90
C SER A 2 2.10 -9.93 -1.76
N ALA A 3 1.57 -9.85 -0.55
CA ALA A 3 0.18 -10.14 -0.23
C ALA A 3 -0.41 -8.94 0.52
N PHE A 4 -1.69 -8.69 0.29
CA PHE A 4 -2.40 -7.57 0.89
C PHE A 4 -3.86 -7.94 1.17
N ILE A 5 -4.47 -7.19 2.08
CA ILE A 5 -5.88 -7.31 2.43
C ILE A 5 -6.48 -5.91 2.40
N ILE A 6 -7.64 -5.78 1.75
CA ILE A 6 -8.49 -4.60 1.83
C ILE A 6 -9.72 -4.98 2.64
N ALA A 7 -9.96 -4.22 3.71
CA ALA A 7 -11.06 -4.44 4.64
C ALA A 7 -11.95 -3.20 4.71
N PRO A 8 -13.26 -3.36 4.95
CA PRO A 8 -14.15 -2.26 5.27
C PRO A 8 -13.76 -1.64 6.62
N SER A 9 -14.18 -0.40 6.85
CA SER A 9 -14.17 0.18 8.20
C SER A 9 -15.05 -0.67 9.13
N LYS A 10 -14.73 -0.69 10.43
CA LYS A 10 -15.40 -1.52 11.46
C LYS A 10 -16.93 -1.52 11.40
N ASP A 11 -17.52 -0.39 11.01
CA ASP A 11 -18.97 -0.17 10.97
C ASP A 11 -19.61 -0.43 9.60
N LYS A 12 -18.81 -0.80 8.58
CA LYS A 12 -19.27 -0.86 7.17
C LYS A 12 -19.39 -2.27 6.60
N GLY A 13 -18.89 -3.30 7.28
CA GLY A 13 -19.01 -4.69 6.83
C GLY A 13 -17.95 -5.62 7.41
N VAL A 14 -17.95 -6.86 6.94
CA VAL A 14 -16.99 -7.91 7.36
C VAL A 14 -16.25 -8.58 6.20
N GLU A 15 -16.64 -8.30 4.96
CA GLU A 15 -16.06 -8.93 3.78
C GLU A 15 -14.64 -8.41 3.51
N LEU A 16 -13.71 -9.34 3.28
CA LEU A 16 -12.31 -9.02 3.01
C LEU A 16 -11.99 -9.29 1.56
N LEU A 17 -11.27 -8.37 0.92
CA LEU A 17 -10.63 -8.62 -0.36
C LEU A 17 -9.18 -8.98 -0.09
N GLU A 18 -8.83 -10.24 -0.33
CA GLU A 18 -7.46 -10.74 -0.24
C GLU A 18 -6.83 -10.76 -1.63
N GLY A 19 -5.57 -10.33 -1.72
CA GLY A 19 -4.85 -10.26 -2.98
C GLY A 19 -3.37 -10.55 -2.82
N ALA A 20 -2.75 -10.97 -3.91
CA ALA A 20 -1.31 -11.15 -3.98
C ALA A 20 -0.80 -10.79 -5.38
N ASN A 21 0.43 -10.27 -5.45
CA ASN A 21 1.10 -9.93 -6.69
C ASN A 21 2.55 -10.40 -6.71
N PHE A 22 3.07 -10.59 -7.92
CA PHE A 22 4.49 -10.85 -8.15
C PHE A 22 5.28 -9.54 -8.06
N VAL A 23 6.42 -9.60 -7.36
CA VAL A 23 7.35 -8.47 -7.28
C VAL A 23 8.26 -8.53 -8.50
N THR A 24 8.21 -7.51 -9.33
CA THR A 24 8.98 -7.43 -10.58
C THR A 24 10.37 -6.84 -10.32
N GLY A 25 11.27 -6.95 -11.29
CA GLY A 25 12.66 -6.48 -11.18
C GLY A 25 13.68 -7.61 -11.12
N ALA A 26 14.95 -7.26 -11.30
CA ALA A 26 16.07 -8.17 -11.24
C ALA A 26 16.25 -8.75 -9.83
N ARG A 27 16.93 -9.90 -9.73
CA ARG A 27 17.19 -10.58 -8.45
C ARG A 27 17.88 -9.67 -7.42
N VAL A 28 18.78 -8.79 -7.87
CA VAL A 28 19.53 -7.86 -7.01
C VAL A 28 18.67 -6.76 -6.41
N GLU A 29 17.53 -6.45 -7.04
CA GLU A 29 16.59 -5.42 -6.57
C GLU A 29 15.58 -5.99 -5.55
N GLN A 30 15.49 -7.32 -5.45
CA GLN A 30 14.54 -7.99 -4.58
C GLN A 30 14.92 -7.77 -3.11
N SER A 31 13.98 -7.17 -2.37
CA SER A 31 14.15 -6.83 -0.96
C SER A 31 12.79 -6.84 -0.26
N ALA A 32 12.82 -6.88 1.07
CA ALA A 32 11.61 -6.68 1.89
C ALA A 32 10.96 -5.33 1.55
N TYR A 33 11.77 -4.27 1.47
CA TYR A 33 11.33 -2.93 1.05
C TYR A 33 10.59 -2.92 -0.29
N ARG A 34 11.14 -3.53 -1.34
CA ARG A 34 10.48 -3.62 -2.66
C ARG A 34 9.20 -4.46 -2.59
N SER A 35 9.16 -5.48 -1.74
CA SER A 35 7.99 -6.33 -1.54
C SER A 35 6.86 -5.59 -0.81
N GLU A 36 7.18 -4.73 0.15
CA GLU A 36 6.21 -3.87 0.83
C GLU A 36 5.64 -2.82 -0.14
N LEU A 37 6.49 -2.14 -0.91
CA LEU A 37 6.06 -1.23 -1.97
C LEU A 37 5.15 -1.95 -2.99
N ALA A 38 5.46 -3.20 -3.33
CA ALA A 38 4.59 -4.00 -4.19
C ALA A 38 3.22 -4.28 -3.57
N GLY A 39 3.13 -4.42 -2.25
CA GLY A 39 1.87 -4.56 -1.53
C GLY A 39 1.05 -3.27 -1.60
N VAL A 40 1.69 -2.11 -1.36
CA VAL A 40 1.05 -0.79 -1.52
C VAL A 40 0.53 -0.62 -2.95
N LEU A 41 1.34 -0.94 -3.95
CA LEU A 41 0.94 -0.87 -5.35
C LEU A 41 -0.23 -1.82 -5.67
N GLY A 42 -0.24 -3.03 -5.10
CA GLY A 42 -1.34 -3.98 -5.24
C GLY A 42 -2.67 -3.42 -4.72
N VAL A 43 -2.64 -2.85 -3.50
CA VAL A 43 -3.81 -2.18 -2.91
C VAL A 43 -4.28 -1.04 -3.78
N LEU A 44 -3.37 -0.13 -4.18
CA LEU A 44 -3.71 1.04 -5.00
C LEU A 44 -4.29 0.65 -6.36
N THR A 45 -3.75 -0.40 -7.00
CA THR A 45 -4.26 -0.89 -8.28
C THR A 45 -5.69 -1.43 -8.14
N CYS A 46 -5.97 -2.21 -7.08
CA CYS A 46 -7.32 -2.68 -6.79
C CYS A 46 -8.29 -1.53 -6.50
N VAL A 47 -7.87 -0.56 -5.68
CA VAL A 47 -8.66 0.64 -5.37
C VAL A 47 -8.96 1.44 -6.62
N GLU A 48 -7.97 1.67 -7.48
CA GLU A 48 -8.15 2.39 -8.73
C GLU A 48 -9.15 1.68 -9.65
N ALA A 49 -9.07 0.35 -9.74
CA ALA A 49 -10.04 -0.45 -10.49
C ALA A 49 -11.46 -0.32 -9.92
N LEU A 50 -11.62 -0.35 -8.59
CA LEU A 50 -12.92 -0.16 -7.93
C LEU A 50 -13.48 1.24 -8.15
N VAL A 51 -12.64 2.27 -8.03
CA VAL A 51 -13.02 3.67 -8.29
C VAL A 51 -13.52 3.82 -9.72
N LYS A 52 -12.79 3.28 -10.70
CA LYS A 52 -13.18 3.33 -12.12
C LYS A 52 -14.46 2.55 -12.40
N PHE A 53 -14.59 1.34 -11.83
CA PHE A 53 -15.73 0.46 -12.06
C PHE A 53 -17.03 1.02 -11.48
N TYR A 54 -16.98 1.56 -10.26
CA TYR A 54 -18.16 2.12 -9.57
C TYR A 54 -18.33 3.63 -9.77
N ASN A 55 -17.44 4.28 -10.54
CA ASN A 55 -17.43 5.72 -10.76
C ASN A 55 -17.46 6.53 -9.44
N LEU A 56 -16.59 6.14 -8.50
CA LEU A 56 -16.49 6.81 -7.20
C LEU A 56 -15.84 8.18 -7.36
N ALA A 57 -16.48 9.22 -6.82
CA ALA A 57 -15.99 10.60 -6.90
C ALA A 57 -15.40 11.12 -5.58
N ASP A 58 -15.56 10.38 -4.49
CA ASP A 58 -15.04 10.70 -3.16
C ASP A 58 -14.95 9.43 -2.32
N GLY A 59 -14.18 9.50 -1.23
CA GLY A 59 -13.98 8.41 -0.29
C GLY A 59 -12.60 8.47 0.35
N SER A 60 -12.24 7.42 1.08
CA SER A 60 -10.88 7.29 1.59
C SER A 60 -10.47 5.86 1.87
N ILE A 61 -9.16 5.61 1.84
CA ILE A 61 -8.53 4.37 2.28
C ILE A 61 -7.35 4.71 3.21
N THR A 62 -7.13 3.87 4.21
CA THR A 62 -5.91 3.89 5.02
C THR A 62 -5.10 2.64 4.69
N ILE A 63 -3.87 2.81 4.22
CA ILE A 63 -2.93 1.73 3.94
C ILE A 63 -2.01 1.57 5.16
N ALA A 64 -2.08 0.42 5.80
CA ALA A 64 -1.24 0.07 6.93
C ALA A 64 -0.09 -0.85 6.51
N LEU A 65 1.13 -0.57 6.98
CA LEU A 65 2.33 -1.38 6.73
C LEU A 65 3.36 -1.21 7.85
N ASP A 66 4.22 -2.21 8.05
CA ASP A 66 5.22 -2.24 9.12
C ASP A 66 6.60 -1.72 8.72
N GLY A 67 6.89 -1.62 7.43
CA GLY A 67 8.06 -0.94 6.92
C GLY A 67 7.95 0.58 6.89
N ASP A 68 8.61 1.24 7.84
CA ASP A 68 8.67 2.71 7.94
C ASP A 68 9.23 3.36 6.66
N SER A 69 10.27 2.77 6.05
CA SER A 69 10.84 3.31 4.81
C SER A 69 9.89 3.24 3.62
N ALA A 70 9.14 2.14 3.47
CA ALA A 70 8.16 1.99 2.40
C ALA A 70 6.99 2.95 2.59
N LEU A 71 6.55 3.14 3.84
CA LEU A 71 5.51 4.09 4.20
C LEU A 71 5.94 5.52 3.88
N ASN A 72 7.10 5.95 4.40
CA ASN A 72 7.60 7.30 4.22
C ASN A 72 7.85 7.63 2.74
N GLN A 73 8.38 6.68 1.97
CA GLN A 73 8.60 6.89 0.54
C GLN A 73 7.30 6.91 -0.26
N SER A 74 6.27 6.16 0.14
CA SER A 74 4.95 6.20 -0.50
C SER A 74 4.18 7.49 -0.20
N ASN A 75 4.32 8.03 1.02
CA ASN A 75 3.57 9.18 1.53
C ASN A 75 4.30 10.54 1.38
N SER A 76 5.49 10.57 0.80
CA SER A 76 6.31 11.79 0.69
C SER A 76 5.97 12.59 -0.58
N GLU A 77 5.97 13.91 -0.47
CA GLU A 77 5.86 14.84 -1.60
C GLU A 77 7.22 15.29 -2.14
N TRP A 78 8.33 14.93 -1.46
CA TRP A 78 9.67 15.31 -1.89
C TRP A 78 10.05 14.65 -3.22
N PRO A 79 10.74 15.34 -4.14
CA PRO A 79 11.16 14.76 -5.41
C PRO A 79 11.89 13.41 -5.23
N ILE A 80 11.58 12.46 -6.11
CA ILE A 80 12.20 11.13 -6.12
C ILE A 80 13.52 11.22 -6.90
N SER A 81 14.59 10.67 -6.36
CA SER A 81 15.87 10.57 -7.05
C SER A 81 15.90 9.35 -7.98
N ILE A 82 16.38 9.51 -9.21
CA ILE A 82 16.38 8.43 -10.23
C ILE A 82 17.27 7.24 -9.87
N ASP A 83 18.23 7.43 -8.97
CA ASP A 83 19.17 6.42 -8.50
C ASP A 83 18.70 5.71 -7.22
N GLN A 84 17.58 6.13 -6.62
CA GLN A 84 17.11 5.54 -5.38
C GLN A 84 16.52 4.14 -5.61
N PRO A 85 16.67 3.22 -4.64
CA PRO A 85 16.10 1.88 -4.75
C PRO A 85 14.60 1.90 -5.01
N SER A 86 14.15 1.05 -5.94
CA SER A 86 12.74 0.92 -6.32
C SER A 86 12.07 2.24 -6.76
N PHE A 87 12.83 3.12 -7.42
CA PHE A 87 12.33 4.33 -8.07
C PHE A 87 11.04 4.10 -8.86
N ASP A 88 11.02 3.03 -9.65
CA ASP A 88 9.88 2.61 -10.47
C ASP A 88 8.60 2.40 -9.65
N TYR A 89 8.68 1.66 -8.54
CA TYR A 89 7.53 1.42 -7.67
C TYR A 89 7.05 2.70 -7.00
N ILE A 90 7.97 3.51 -6.46
CA ILE A 90 7.63 4.74 -5.73
C ILE A 90 6.98 5.74 -6.69
N GLN A 91 7.51 5.89 -7.91
CA GLN A 91 6.97 6.78 -8.92
C GLN A 91 5.53 6.39 -9.29
N VAL A 92 5.26 5.10 -9.52
CA VAL A 92 3.90 4.63 -9.85
C VAL A 92 2.95 4.82 -8.66
N ILE A 93 3.37 4.47 -7.46
CA ILE A 93 2.56 4.63 -6.23
C ILE A 93 2.11 6.09 -6.07
N ARG A 94 3.06 7.04 -6.15
CA ARG A 94 2.73 8.46 -5.99
C ARG A 94 1.89 9.02 -7.13
N THR A 95 2.06 8.49 -8.35
CA THR A 95 1.23 8.85 -9.49
C THR A 95 -0.21 8.43 -9.27
N ILE A 96 -0.45 7.18 -8.88
CA ILE A 96 -1.82 6.68 -8.60
C ILE A 96 -2.46 7.49 -7.47
N ILE A 97 -1.74 7.74 -6.37
CA ILE A 97 -2.27 8.53 -5.24
C ILE A 97 -2.72 9.92 -5.69
N LYS A 98 -1.95 10.58 -6.58
CA LYS A 98 -2.28 11.92 -7.08
C LYS A 98 -3.48 11.93 -8.02
N GLU A 99 -3.70 10.84 -8.76
CA GLU A 99 -4.79 10.72 -9.74
C GLU A 99 -6.11 10.21 -9.14
N LEU A 100 -6.05 9.52 -8.00
CA LEU A 100 -7.24 9.01 -7.32
C LEU A 100 -8.15 10.16 -6.83
N PRO A 101 -9.47 10.08 -7.05
CA PRO A 101 -10.43 11.05 -6.53
C PRO A 101 -10.75 10.84 -5.04
N ILE A 102 -10.11 9.86 -4.39
CA ILE A 102 -10.31 9.52 -2.99
C ILE A 102 -9.05 9.83 -2.17
N SER A 103 -9.20 10.08 -0.87
CA SER A 103 -8.07 10.32 0.01
C SER A 103 -7.33 9.03 0.37
N VAL A 104 -6.02 8.98 0.13
CA VAL A 104 -5.14 7.90 0.59
C VAL A 104 -4.39 8.35 1.84
N ARG A 105 -4.50 7.60 2.92
CA ARG A 105 -3.75 7.81 4.17
C ARG A 105 -2.84 6.64 4.44
N PHE A 106 -1.75 6.89 5.16
CA PHE A 106 -0.83 5.85 5.60
C PHE A 106 -0.84 5.72 7.12
N HIS A 107 -0.69 4.50 7.60
CA HIS A 107 -0.57 4.19 9.02
C HIS A 107 0.56 3.20 9.25
N TRP A 108 1.54 3.58 10.07
CA TRP A 108 2.60 2.66 10.44
C TRP A 108 2.06 1.69 11.49
N VAL A 109 2.32 0.40 11.31
CA VAL A 109 1.97 -0.64 12.29
C VAL A 109 3.23 -1.37 12.76
N GLY A 110 3.24 -1.79 14.03
CA GLY A 110 4.37 -2.54 14.54
C GLY A 110 4.48 -3.92 13.88
N GLY A 111 5.63 -4.24 13.30
CA GLY A 111 5.90 -5.60 12.82
C GLY A 111 5.88 -6.63 13.95
N HIS A 112 5.49 -7.87 13.60
CA HIS A 112 5.48 -9.04 14.48
C HIS A 112 4.65 -8.86 15.78
N GLN A 113 3.57 -8.07 15.73
CA GLN A 113 2.70 -7.82 16.90
C GLN A 113 2.10 -9.10 17.50
N ARG A 114 1.74 -10.10 16.68
CA ARG A 114 1.19 -11.37 17.16
C ARG A 114 2.20 -12.18 17.97
N GLU A 115 3.45 -12.21 17.54
CA GLU A 115 4.54 -12.87 18.27
C GLU A 115 4.84 -12.17 19.59
N LYS A 116 4.56 -10.86 19.66
CA LYS A 116 4.65 -10.02 20.85
C LYS A 116 3.42 -10.10 21.75
N GLY A 117 2.41 -10.91 21.41
CA GLY A 117 1.15 -11.01 22.17
C GLY A 117 0.28 -9.75 22.13
N LEU A 118 0.52 -8.85 21.17
CA LEU A 118 -0.22 -7.61 21.01
C LEU A 118 -1.41 -7.80 20.05
N SER A 119 -2.52 -7.14 20.35
CA SER A 119 -3.63 -7.01 19.40
C SER A 119 -3.22 -6.13 18.23
N MET A 120 -3.65 -6.49 17.01
CA MET A 120 -3.49 -5.64 15.84
C MET A 120 -4.21 -4.30 16.05
N ASP A 121 -3.44 -3.22 16.00
CA ASP A 121 -3.86 -1.83 16.21
C ASP A 121 -4.66 -1.24 15.04
N TRP A 122 -4.58 -1.87 13.86
CA TRP A 122 -5.24 -1.42 12.63
C TRP A 122 -6.62 -2.01 12.37
N ARG A 123 -7.10 -2.92 13.23
CA ARG A 123 -8.48 -3.42 13.13
C ARG A 123 -9.46 -2.37 13.57
#